data_AF-A0ABD1D6T6-F1
#
_entry.id   AF-A0ABD1D6T6-F1
#
_cell.length_a   1.000
_cell.length_b   1.000
_cell.length_c   1.000
_cell.angle_alpha   90.00
_cell.angle_beta   90.00
_cell.angle_gamma   90.00
#
_symmetry.space_group_name_H-M   'P 1'
#
loop_
_entity.id
_entity.type
_entity.pdbx_description
1 polymer ?
#
loop_
_entity_poly.entity_id
_entity_poly.type
_entity_poly.pdbx_seq_one_letter_code
_entity_poly.pdbx_strand_id
1 'polypeptide(L)'
;MDAENEIYCAICETAEPNAAKVLECVNCHACHHFKCKKIIGNAIAKWKKKDYFCSVLCQEIHLKATSAANTESLLLAEFQKVVSEIKNLKEEQHSTRKYVSKAVGEIEKKL
;
A
#
# COMPACT_ATOMS: atom_id res chain seq x y z
N MET A 1 -28.18 -1.25 26.10
CA MET A 1 -28.68 0.05 25.61
C MET A 1 -27.53 0.56 24.75
N ASP A 2 -27.58 0.18 23.48
CA ASP A 2 -26.38 0.04 22.66
C ASP A 2 -26.20 1.32 21.86
N ALA A 3 -25.58 2.32 22.49
CA ALA A 3 -25.30 3.62 21.89
C ALA A 3 -24.03 3.61 20.99
N GLU A 4 -23.62 2.44 20.49
CA GLU A 4 -22.30 2.25 19.88
C GLU A 4 -22.28 2.28 18.33
N ASN A 5 -23.39 2.57 17.64
CA ASN A 5 -23.39 2.46 16.16
C ASN A 5 -24.22 3.51 15.40
N GLU A 6 -24.39 4.70 15.96
CA GLU A 6 -25.05 5.79 15.23
C GLU A 6 -24.07 6.46 14.25
N ILE A 7 -24.44 6.49 12.97
CA ILE A 7 -23.64 7.14 11.92
C ILE A 7 -24.03 8.61 11.86
N TYR A 8 -23.06 9.50 12.03
CA TYR A 8 -23.31 10.95 11.98
C TYR A 8 -22.85 11.55 10.64
N CYS A 9 -23.70 12.39 10.06
CA CYS A 9 -23.34 13.13 8.85
C CYS A 9 -22.45 14.34 9.19
N ALA A 10 -21.23 14.38 8.68
CA ALA A 10 -20.26 15.44 8.93
C ALA A 10 -20.62 16.83 8.35
N ILE A 11 -21.75 16.96 7.61
CA ILE A 11 -22.26 18.25 7.11
C ILE A 11 -23.37 18.81 8.00
N CYS A 12 -24.31 17.97 8.42
CA CYS A 12 -25.52 18.42 9.12
C CYS A 12 -25.61 17.91 10.55
N GLU A 13 -24.61 17.15 10.99
CA GLU A 13 -24.44 16.64 12.36
C GLU A 13 -25.62 15.81 12.87
N THR A 14 -26.49 15.39 11.96
CA THR A 14 -27.65 14.56 12.27
C THR A 14 -27.27 13.09 12.16
N ALA A 15 -27.75 12.29 13.10
CA ALA A 15 -27.65 10.84 13.06
C ALA A 15 -28.44 10.25 11.89
N GLU A 16 -27.88 9.23 11.27
CA GLU A 16 -28.49 8.39 10.25
C GLU A 16 -28.42 6.94 10.71
N PRO A 17 -29.56 6.30 11.04
CA PRO A 17 -29.57 4.92 11.45
C PRO A 17 -29.25 3.94 10.32
N ASN A 18 -29.29 4.37 9.05
CA ASN A 18 -29.08 3.50 7.90
C ASN A 18 -27.79 3.84 7.13
N ALA A 19 -26.77 2.98 7.30
CA ALA A 19 -25.51 3.05 6.56
C ALA A 19 -25.68 3.13 5.03
N ALA A 20 -26.73 2.52 4.47
CA ALA A 20 -26.99 2.54 3.03
C ALA A 20 -27.45 3.91 2.50
N LYS A 21 -27.70 4.90 3.37
CA LYS A 21 -28.09 6.29 3.05
C LYS A 21 -26.94 7.30 3.22
N VAL A 22 -25.76 6.84 3.58
CA VAL A 22 -24.56 7.68 3.65
C VAL A 22 -23.52 7.28 2.61
N LEU A 23 -22.61 8.21 2.38
CA LEU A 23 -21.34 8.05 1.70
C LEU A 23 -20.24 8.13 2.75
N GLU A 24 -19.41 7.12 2.83
CA GLU A 24 -18.25 7.08 3.73
C GLU A 24 -16.98 7.38 2.96
N CYS A 25 -16.23 8.40 3.39
CA CYS A 25 -14.98 8.76 2.74
C CYS A 25 -13.92 7.66 2.94
N VAL A 26 -13.36 7.14 1.85
CA VAL A 26 -12.33 6.08 1.92
C VAL A 26 -11.07 6.51 2.68
N ASN A 27 -10.76 7.81 2.69
CA ASN A 27 -9.56 8.33 3.35
C ASN A 27 -9.76 8.69 4.83
N CYS A 28 -10.84 9.39 5.17
CA CYS A 28 -11.04 9.95 6.51
C CYS A 28 -12.26 9.38 7.25
N HIS A 29 -12.98 8.44 6.65
CA HIS A 29 -14.17 7.78 7.20
C HIS A 29 -15.35 8.72 7.55
N ALA A 30 -15.24 10.01 7.23
CA ALA A 30 -16.33 10.94 7.43
C ALA A 30 -17.56 10.56 6.59
N CYS A 31 -18.68 10.32 7.28
CA CYS A 31 -19.94 9.94 6.67
C CYS A 31 -20.75 11.18 6.24
N HIS A 32 -21.43 11.07 5.10
CA HIS A 32 -22.22 12.16 4.53
C HIS A 32 -23.52 11.63 3.93
N HIS A 33 -24.66 12.23 4.24
CA HIS A 33 -25.88 11.87 3.51
C HIS A 33 -25.75 12.18 2.01
N PHE A 34 -26.35 11.32 1.17
CA PHE A 34 -26.50 11.61 -0.26
C PHE A 34 -27.13 13.00 -0.50
N LYS A 35 -28.19 13.35 0.26
CA LYS A 35 -28.86 14.66 0.17
C LYS A 35 -27.94 15.84 0.51
N CYS A 36 -27.09 15.70 1.52
CA CYS A 36 -26.15 16.77 1.95
C CYS A 36 -25.06 17.02 0.91
N LYS A 37 -24.75 16.00 0.09
CA LYS A 37 -23.88 16.13 -1.09
C LYS A 37 -24.63 16.37 -2.40
N LYS A 38 -25.94 16.65 -2.34
CA LYS A 38 -26.82 16.90 -3.50
C LYS A 38 -26.83 15.74 -4.51
N ILE A 39 -26.63 14.52 -4.04
CA ILE A 39 -26.69 13.30 -4.85
C ILE A 39 -28.09 12.71 -4.72
N ILE A 40 -28.81 12.63 -5.83
CA ILE A 40 -30.23 12.23 -5.85
C ILE A 40 -30.51 11.25 -6.98
N GLY A 41 -31.58 10.46 -6.82
CA GLY A 41 -32.08 9.53 -7.82
C GLY A 41 -31.01 8.54 -8.32
N ASN A 42 -30.93 8.37 -9.64
CA ASN A 42 -30.02 7.43 -10.30
C ASN A 42 -28.54 7.69 -10.03
N ALA A 43 -28.16 8.90 -9.58
CA ALA A 43 -26.79 9.20 -9.20
C ALA A 43 -26.34 8.40 -7.97
N ILE A 44 -27.25 8.05 -7.05
CA ILE A 44 -26.94 7.26 -5.86
C ILE A 44 -26.34 5.90 -6.27
N ALA A 45 -26.97 5.21 -7.22
CA ALA A 45 -26.49 3.92 -7.71
C ALA A 45 -25.11 4.01 -8.37
N LYS A 46 -24.78 5.14 -9.01
CA LYS A 46 -23.44 5.38 -9.58
C LYS A 46 -22.40 5.62 -8.49
N TRP A 47 -22.75 6.39 -7.46
CA TRP A 47 -21.84 6.68 -6.35
C TRP A 47 -21.54 5.46 -5.49
N LYS A 48 -22.49 4.53 -5.33
CA LYS A 48 -22.27 3.26 -4.60
C LYS A 48 -21.28 2.30 -5.29
N LYS A 49 -20.94 2.52 -6.56
CA LYS A 49 -20.04 1.64 -7.34
C LYS A 49 -18.58 2.11 -7.37
N LYS A 50 -18.28 3.26 -6.75
CA LYS A 50 -16.97 3.89 -6.83
C LYS A 50 -16.53 4.36 -5.45
N ASP A 51 -15.23 4.50 -5.29
CA ASP A 51 -14.65 5.11 -4.09
C ASP A 51 -15.13 6.56 -3.96
N TYR A 52 -15.55 6.90 -2.76
CA TYR A 52 -15.98 8.25 -2.41
C TYR A 52 -14.90 8.94 -1.58
N PHE A 53 -14.58 10.17 -1.99
CA PHE A 53 -13.72 11.07 -1.25
C PHE A 53 -14.52 12.34 -0.92
N CYS A 54 -14.52 12.73 0.35
CA CYS A 54 -15.29 13.90 0.80
C CYS A 54 -14.72 15.23 0.29
N SER A 55 -13.45 15.24 -0.12
CA SER A 55 -12.71 16.36 -0.68
C SER A 55 -11.62 15.89 -1.64
N VAL A 56 -11.16 16.80 -2.51
CA VAL A 56 -10.01 16.57 -3.40
C VAL A 56 -8.74 16.25 -2.59
N LEU A 57 -8.55 16.93 -1.46
CA LEU A 57 -7.41 16.69 -0.56
C LEU A 57 -7.40 15.24 -0.02
N CYS A 58 -8.56 14.71 0.38
CA CYS A 58 -8.65 13.30 0.81
C CYS A 58 -8.28 12.32 -0.32
N GLN A 59 -8.66 12.63 -1.56
CA GLN A 59 -8.26 11.83 -2.71
C GLN A 59 -6.74 11.90 -2.94
N GLU A 60 -6.15 13.09 -2.91
CA GLU A 60 -4.71 13.26 -3.10
C GLU A 60 -3.88 12.57 -2.01
N ILE A 61 -4.30 12.67 -0.74
CA ILE A 61 -3.63 11.99 0.37
C ILE A 61 -3.69 10.48 0.18
N HIS A 62 -4.88 9.95 -0.15
CA HIS A 62 -5.06 8.52 -0.38
C HIS A 62 -4.16 8.02 -1.51
N LEU A 63 -4.19 8.69 -2.68
CA LEU A 63 -3.36 8.31 -3.83
C LEU A 63 -1.86 8.36 -3.50
N LYS A 64 -1.40 9.38 -2.75
CA LYS A 64 -0.01 9.46 -2.30
C LYS A 64 0.36 8.30 -1.39
N ALA A 65 -0.47 7.98 -0.39
CA ALA A 65 -0.23 6.87 0.52
C ALA A 65 -0.15 5.52 -0.22
N THR A 66 -1.08 5.26 -1.14
CA THR A 66 -1.07 4.03 -1.95
C THR A 66 0.16 3.97 -2.87
N SER A 67 0.54 5.09 -3.49
CA SER A 67 1.71 5.15 -4.37
C SER A 67 3.04 4.98 -3.60
N ALA A 68 3.13 5.52 -2.38
CA ALA A 68 4.30 5.39 -1.53
C ALA A 68 4.48 3.94 -1.06
N ALA A 69 3.39 3.28 -0.62
CA ALA A 69 3.41 1.88 -0.23
C ALA A 69 3.85 0.95 -1.39
N ASN A 70 3.37 1.22 -2.60
CA ASN A 70 3.78 0.47 -3.79
C ASN A 70 5.26 0.70 -4.13
N THR A 71 5.74 1.94 -4.00
CA THR A 71 7.15 2.29 -4.28
C THR A 71 8.09 1.65 -3.26
N GLU A 72 7.74 1.67 -1.97
CA GLU A 72 8.51 1.03 -0.90
C GLU A 72 8.59 -0.48 -1.12
N SER A 73 7.48 -1.13 -1.48
CA SER A 73 7.45 -2.57 -1.78
C SER A 73 8.34 -2.93 -2.97
N LEU A 74 8.31 -2.13 -4.04
CA LEU A 74 9.17 -2.32 -5.21
C LEU A 74 10.66 -2.15 -4.86
N LEU A 75 11.00 -1.11 -4.12
CA LEU A 75 12.38 -0.88 -3.68
C LEU A 75 12.89 -2.03 -2.82
N LEU A 76 12.08 -2.52 -1.88
CA LEU A 76 12.45 -3.65 -1.04
C LEU A 76 12.72 -4.92 -1.87
N ALA A 77 11.89 -5.19 -2.88
CA ALA A 77 12.08 -6.33 -3.77
C ALA A 77 13.40 -6.22 -4.56
N GLU A 78 13.73 -5.04 -5.08
CA GLU A 78 15.01 -4.80 -5.78
C GLU A 78 16.20 -4.93 -4.81
N PHE A 79 16.10 -4.42 -3.59
CA PHE A 79 17.14 -4.60 -2.56
C PHE A 79 17.37 -6.09 -2.25
N GLN A 80 16.32 -6.90 -2.16
CA GLN A 80 16.44 -8.34 -1.93
C GLN A 80 17.16 -9.04 -3.07
N LYS A 81 16.94 -8.64 -4.34
CA LYS A 81 17.66 -9.17 -5.49
C LYS A 81 19.15 -8.86 -5.40
N VAL A 82 19.50 -7.60 -5.16
CA VAL A 82 20.91 -7.17 -5.03
C VAL A 82 21.61 -7.92 -3.89
N VAL A 83 20.96 -8.07 -2.73
CA VAL A 83 21.52 -8.82 -1.60
C VAL A 83 21.77 -10.29 -1.97
N SER A 84 20.87 -10.88 -2.76
CA SER A 84 20.99 -12.27 -3.22
C SER A 84 22.16 -12.42 -4.20
N GLU A 85 22.30 -11.50 -5.15
CA GLU A 85 23.43 -11.46 -6.08
C GLU A 85 24.77 -11.28 -5.35
N ILE A 86 24.83 -10.39 -4.35
CA ILE A 86 26.04 -10.21 -3.53
C ILE A 86 26.42 -11.50 -2.78
N LYS A 87 25.44 -12.26 -2.28
CA LYS A 87 25.69 -13.55 -1.62
C LYS A 87 26.28 -14.56 -2.60
N ASN A 88 25.67 -14.69 -3.78
CA ASN A 88 26.15 -15.60 -4.83
C ASN A 88 27.58 -15.22 -5.26
N LEU A 89 27.86 -13.93 -5.49
CA LEU A 89 29.19 -13.45 -5.84
C LEU A 89 30.23 -13.78 -4.76
N LYS A 90 29.87 -13.67 -3.47
CA LYS A 90 30.77 -14.05 -2.36
C LYS A 90 31.07 -15.54 -2.35
N GLU A 91 30.08 -16.39 -2.64
CA GLU A 91 30.25 -17.84 -2.71
C GLU A 91 31.13 -18.25 -3.91
N GLU A 92 30.90 -17.64 -5.07
CA GLU A 92 31.72 -17.82 -6.27
C GLU A 92 33.16 -17.35 -6.04
N GLN A 93 33.34 -16.19 -5.40
CA GLN A 93 34.65 -15.66 -5.05
C GLN A 93 35.39 -16.61 -4.09
N HIS A 94 34.70 -17.13 -3.08
CA HIS A 94 35.28 -18.08 -2.13
C HIS A 94 35.73 -19.37 -2.84
N SER A 95 34.88 -19.90 -3.72
CA SER A 95 35.17 -21.10 -4.51
C SER A 95 36.38 -20.89 -5.42
N THR A 96 36.43 -19.75 -6.11
CA THR A 96 37.54 -19.37 -6.99
C THR A 96 38.84 -19.25 -6.19
N ARG A 97 38.82 -18.57 -5.04
CA ARG A 97 40.01 -18.41 -4.19
C ARG A 97 40.55 -19.75 -3.71
N LYS A 98 39.66 -20.67 -3.33
CA LYS A 98 40.03 -22.03 -2.91
C LYS A 98 40.68 -22.83 -4.05
N TYR A 99 40.11 -22.74 -5.26
CA TYR A 99 40.68 -23.39 -6.44
C TYR A 99 42.09 -22.87 -6.77
N VAL A 100 42.25 -21.54 -6.83
CA VAL A 100 43.55 -20.91 -7.12
C VAL A 100 44.59 -21.28 -6.06
N SER A 101 44.24 -21.23 -4.77
CA SER A 101 45.17 -21.62 -3.69
C SER A 101 45.61 -23.07 -3.81
N LYS A 102 44.72 -23.98 -4.21
CA LYS A 102 45.08 -25.38 -4.44
C LYS A 102 46.01 -25.54 -5.65
N ALA A 103 45.69 -24.90 -6.77
CA ALA A 103 46.49 -24.96 -7.98
C ALA A 103 47.92 -24.41 -7.77
N VAL A 104 48.05 -23.28 -7.07
CA VAL A 104 49.35 -22.71 -6.70
C VAL A 104 50.16 -23.68 -5.85
N GLY A 105 49.56 -24.27 -4.80
CA GLY A 105 50.24 -25.24 -3.95
C GLY A 105 50.63 -26.54 -4.66
N GLU A 106 49.95 -26.92 -5.75
CA GLU A 106 50.35 -28.05 -6.60
C GLU A 106 51.52 -27.70 -7.53
N ILE A 107 51.61 -26.46 -7.99
CA ILE A 107 52.74 -25.96 -8.79
C ILE A 107 54.00 -25.87 -7.94
N GLU A 108 53.90 -25.30 -6.73
CA GLU A 108 55.03 -25.16 -5.80
C GLU A 108 55.66 -26.50 -5.43
N LYS A 109 54.89 -27.60 -5.39
CA LYS A 109 55.40 -28.96 -5.10
C LYS A 109 56.14 -29.61 -6.27
N LYS A 110 56.04 -29.05 -7.48
CA LYS A 110 56.67 -29.58 -8.71
C LYS A 110 57.93 -28.81 -9.10
N LEU A 111 58.25 -27.74 -8.39
CA LEU A 111 59.49 -26.97 -8.48
C LEU A 111 60.50 -27.49 -7.46
#